data_AF-A0A7S1E5K9-F1
#
_entry.id   AF-A0A7S1E5K9-F1
#
_cell.length_a   1.000
_cell.length_b   1.000
_cell.length_c   1.000
_cell.angle_alpha   90.00
_cell.angle_beta   90.00
_cell.angle_gamma   90.00
#
_symmetry.space_group_name_H-M   'P 1'
#
loop_
_entity.id
_entity.type
_entity.pdbx_description
1 polymer ?
#
loop_
_entity_poly.entity_id
_entity_poly.type
_entity_poly.pdbx_seq_one_letter_code
_entity_poly.pdbx_strand_id
1 'polypeptide(L)'
;PAGSLYCRLDRATSVIPLGIVMGVTVIFMNFIHNVWVAAPFLVFLGAIGGYLVVPMNALLQHRGHNLMGAGRSIAVQNFNEQACILGLGAFYTAMTRFGLSAFGAITIFGLVVAGTMWWIRRWHQRNLVEHQDEVEQLLDLARTDHLPVDR
;
A
#
# COMPACT_ATOMS: atom_id res chain seq x y z
N PRO A 1 -5.93 6.53 -25.46
CA PRO A 1 -6.10 5.54 -24.36
C PRO A 1 -6.07 6.20 -22.96
N ALA A 2 -7.05 7.06 -22.66
CA ALA A 2 -7.13 7.83 -21.40
C ALA A 2 -7.99 7.14 -20.30
N GLY A 3 -8.79 6.12 -20.64
CA GLY A 3 -9.52 5.30 -19.66
C GLY A 3 -8.63 4.44 -18.75
N SER A 4 -7.32 4.35 -19.03
CA SER A 4 -6.37 3.52 -18.27
C SER A 4 -5.97 4.15 -16.93
N LEU A 5 -5.97 5.48 -16.80
CA LEU A 5 -5.58 6.16 -15.55
C LEU A 5 -6.67 6.09 -14.48
N TYR A 6 -7.94 6.32 -14.85
CA TYR A 6 -9.09 6.18 -13.95
C TYR A 6 -9.27 4.73 -13.47
N CYS A 7 -9.18 3.75 -14.38
CA CYS A 7 -9.28 2.33 -14.05
C CYS A 7 -8.08 1.83 -13.19
N ARG A 8 -6.93 2.51 -13.26
CA ARG A 8 -5.73 2.21 -12.45
C ARG A 8 -5.73 2.87 -11.08
N LEU A 9 -6.46 3.96 -10.90
CA LEU A 9 -6.62 4.63 -9.60
C LEU A 9 -7.56 3.83 -8.69
N ASP A 10 -8.66 3.31 -9.25
CA ASP A 10 -9.64 2.45 -8.55
C ASP A 10 -9.05 1.11 -8.05
N ARG A 11 -8.12 0.52 -8.82
CA ARG A 11 -7.40 -0.70 -8.42
C ARG A 11 -6.38 -0.45 -7.30
N ALA A 12 -5.74 0.73 -7.27
CA ALA A 12 -4.75 1.09 -6.26
C ALA A 12 -5.40 1.49 -4.93
N THR A 13 -6.61 2.05 -4.96
CA THR A 13 -7.39 2.34 -3.74
C THR A 13 -7.94 1.09 -3.07
N SER A 14 -8.09 -0.03 -3.80
CA SER A 14 -8.59 -1.28 -3.22
C SER A 14 -7.65 -1.92 -2.19
N VAL A 15 -6.33 -1.66 -2.25
CA VAL A 15 -5.35 -2.21 -1.29
C VAL A 15 -5.25 -1.41 0.01
N ILE A 16 -5.63 -0.13 0.01
CA ILE A 16 -5.60 0.73 1.20
C ILE A 16 -6.53 0.24 2.32
N PRO A 17 -7.85 -0.04 2.08
CA PRO A 17 -8.73 -0.56 3.12
C PRO A 17 -8.31 -1.96 3.57
N LEU A 18 -7.72 -2.78 2.69
CA LEU A 18 -7.20 -4.10 3.05
C LEU A 18 -5.99 -4.00 4.00
N GLY A 19 -5.12 -2.99 3.81
CA GLY A 19 -4.04 -2.69 4.74
C GLY A 19 -4.52 -2.27 6.14
N ILE A 20 -5.63 -1.51 6.21
CA ILE A 20 -6.27 -1.16 7.48
C ILE A 20 -6.83 -2.41 8.17
N VAL A 21 -7.54 -3.28 7.44
CA VAL A 21 -8.07 -4.55 7.97
C VAL A 21 -6.94 -5.43 8.50
N MET A 22 -5.82 -5.52 7.78
CA MET A 22 -4.62 -6.25 8.22
C MET A 22 -4.07 -5.68 9.54
N GLY A 23 -3.89 -4.36 9.64
CA GLY A 23 -3.39 -3.71 10.86
C GLY A 23 -4.31 -3.93 12.07
N VAL A 24 -5.62 -3.85 11.88
CA VAL A 24 -6.62 -4.13 12.93
C VAL A 24 -6.59 -5.61 13.34
N THR A 25 -6.51 -6.52 12.36
CA THR A 25 -6.45 -7.97 12.63
C THR A 25 -5.20 -8.32 13.44
N VAL A 26 -4.06 -7.68 13.20
CA VAL A 26 -2.86 -7.87 14.02
C VAL A 26 -3.08 -7.46 15.48
N ILE A 27 -3.84 -6.39 15.75
CA ILE A 27 -4.18 -5.98 17.12
C ILE A 27 -5.02 -7.05 17.83
N PHE A 28 -5.90 -7.76 17.10
CA PHE A 28 -6.70 -8.85 17.66
C PHE A 28 -5.85 -10.00 18.22
N MET A 29 -4.59 -10.14 17.77
CA MET A 29 -3.65 -11.11 18.32
C MET A 29 -3.42 -10.94 19.83
N ASN A 30 -3.54 -9.72 20.37
CA ASN A 30 -3.40 -9.47 21.81
C ASN A 30 -4.44 -10.22 22.67
N PHE A 31 -5.58 -10.59 22.10
CA PHE A 31 -6.61 -11.33 22.82
C PHE A 31 -6.38 -12.85 22.78
N ILE A 32 -5.44 -13.32 21.95
CA ILE A 32 -5.14 -14.74 21.78
C ILE A 32 -4.02 -15.14 22.73
N HIS A 33 -4.39 -15.82 23.82
CA HIS A 33 -3.46 -16.27 24.86
C HIS A 33 -3.06 -17.75 24.68
N ASN A 34 -3.72 -18.48 23.78
CA ASN A 34 -3.51 -19.91 23.59
C ASN A 34 -2.78 -20.18 22.26
N VAL A 35 -1.65 -20.87 22.33
CA VAL A 35 -0.79 -21.22 21.19
C VAL A 35 -1.56 -22.01 20.11
N TRP A 36 -2.49 -22.88 20.50
CA TRP A 36 -3.29 -23.68 19.59
C TRP A 36 -4.29 -22.85 18.77
N VAL A 37 -4.67 -21.67 19.27
CA VAL A 37 -5.52 -20.70 18.56
C VAL A 37 -4.66 -19.70 17.79
N ALA A 38 -3.48 -19.34 18.32
CA ALA A 38 -2.54 -18.45 17.66
C ALA A 38 -1.98 -19.05 16.36
N ALA A 39 -1.65 -20.34 16.33
CA ALA A 39 -1.14 -21.01 15.14
C ALA A 39 -2.09 -20.93 13.92
N PRO A 40 -3.37 -21.37 13.99
CA PRO A 40 -4.28 -21.25 12.86
C PRO A 40 -4.59 -19.80 12.51
N PHE A 41 -4.63 -18.90 13.49
CA PHE A 41 -4.81 -17.46 13.24
C PHE A 41 -3.65 -16.87 12.44
N LEU A 42 -2.40 -17.19 12.80
CA LEU A 42 -1.21 -16.74 12.08
C LEU A 42 -1.13 -17.32 10.66
N VAL A 43 -1.54 -18.58 10.48
CA VAL A 43 -1.63 -19.19 9.13
C VAL A 43 -2.65 -18.43 8.28
N PHE A 44 -3.83 -18.15 8.81
CA PHE A 44 -4.86 -17.39 8.11
C PHE A 44 -4.42 -15.96 7.79
N LEU A 45 -3.82 -15.28 8.77
CA LEU A 45 -3.28 -13.93 8.62
C LEU A 45 -2.15 -13.90 7.58
N GLY A 46 -1.26 -14.89 7.59
CA GLY A 46 -0.21 -15.05 6.59
C GLY A 46 -0.76 -15.32 5.20
N ALA A 47 -1.81 -16.14 5.07
CA ALA A 47 -2.48 -16.41 3.81
C ALA A 47 -3.13 -15.15 3.22
N ILE A 48 -3.83 -14.36 4.04
CA ILE A 48 -4.39 -13.07 3.63
C ILE A 48 -3.27 -12.11 3.23
N GLY A 49 -2.24 -11.95 4.08
CA GLY A 49 -1.13 -11.06 3.80
C GLY A 49 -0.41 -11.40 2.50
N GLY A 50 -0.10 -12.69 2.29
CA GLY A 50 0.54 -13.16 1.06
C GLY A 50 -0.32 -12.96 -0.19
N TYR A 51 -1.61 -13.28 -0.11
CA TYR A 51 -2.54 -13.07 -1.21
C TYR A 51 -2.67 -11.59 -1.61
N LEU A 52 -2.46 -10.66 -0.67
CA LEU A 52 -2.54 -9.22 -0.93
C LEU A 52 -1.21 -8.64 -1.45
N VAL A 53 -0.09 -9.00 -0.82
CA VAL A 53 1.23 -8.40 -1.12
C VAL A 53 1.76 -8.85 -2.48
N VAL A 54 1.62 -10.14 -2.82
CA VAL A 54 2.13 -10.71 -4.09
C VAL A 54 1.56 -10.01 -5.34
N PRO A 55 0.23 -9.87 -5.52
CA PRO A 55 -0.32 -9.19 -6.68
C PRO A 55 -0.05 -7.69 -6.67
N MET A 56 0.10 -7.07 -5.49
CA MET A 56 0.46 -5.65 -5.40
C MET A 56 1.87 -5.40 -5.93
N ASN A 57 2.83 -6.24 -5.56
CA ASN A 57 4.19 -6.19 -6.07
C ASN A 57 4.20 -6.41 -7.59
N ALA A 58 3.50 -7.45 -8.08
CA ALA A 58 3.38 -7.69 -9.51
C ALA A 58 2.74 -6.50 -10.29
N LEU A 59 1.69 -5.89 -9.76
CA LEU A 59 1.02 -4.72 -10.35
C LEU A 59 1.97 -3.51 -10.42
N LEU A 60 2.69 -3.23 -9.33
CA LEU A 60 3.68 -2.15 -9.28
C LEU A 60 4.85 -2.44 -10.22
N GLN A 61 5.23 -3.72 -10.43
CA GLN A 61 6.32 -4.09 -11.35
C GLN A 61 5.90 -3.87 -12.78
N HIS A 62 4.67 -4.26 -13.13
CA HIS A 62 4.12 -4.00 -14.44
C HIS A 62 3.98 -2.48 -14.72
N ARG A 63 3.58 -1.70 -13.71
CA ARG A 63 3.57 -0.22 -13.78
C ARG A 63 4.97 0.36 -14.00
N GLY A 64 5.92 -0.06 -13.18
CA GLY A 64 7.29 0.43 -13.25
C GLY A 64 8.00 -0.02 -14.52
N HIS A 65 7.68 -1.20 -15.08
CA HIS A 65 8.19 -1.66 -16.36
C HIS A 65 7.76 -0.73 -17.49
N ASN A 66 6.48 -0.38 -17.54
CA ASN A 66 5.94 0.53 -18.57
C ASN A 66 6.42 1.98 -18.43
N LEU A 67 6.93 2.40 -17.25
CA LEU A 67 7.36 3.77 -16.98
C LEU A 67 8.88 3.96 -16.92
N MET A 68 9.63 2.94 -16.48
CA MET A 68 11.07 3.03 -16.15
C MET A 68 11.89 1.79 -16.60
N GLY A 69 11.29 0.80 -17.25
CA GLY A 69 11.94 -0.45 -17.66
C GLY A 69 12.02 -1.51 -16.55
N ALA A 70 12.00 -2.80 -16.95
CA ALA A 70 11.86 -3.94 -16.03
C ALA A 70 12.86 -3.94 -14.87
N GLY A 71 14.16 -3.92 -15.18
CA GLY A 71 15.21 -4.05 -14.17
C GLY A 71 15.20 -2.92 -13.15
N ARG A 72 14.95 -1.68 -13.60
CA ARG A 72 14.89 -0.51 -12.73
C ARG A 72 13.67 -0.52 -11.83
N SER A 73 12.52 -0.99 -12.32
CA SER A 73 11.30 -1.12 -11.50
C SER A 73 11.40 -2.19 -10.41
N ILE A 74 12.05 -3.31 -10.70
CA ILE A 74 12.29 -4.38 -9.72
C ILE A 74 13.26 -3.90 -8.63
N ALA A 75 14.34 -3.22 -9.02
CA ALA A 75 15.33 -2.69 -8.09
C ALA A 75 14.71 -1.66 -7.11
N VAL A 76 13.89 -0.74 -7.62
CA VAL A 76 13.23 0.28 -6.78
C VAL A 76 12.25 -0.34 -5.80
N GLN A 77 11.53 -1.39 -6.21
CA GLN A 77 10.63 -2.09 -5.29
C GLN A 77 11.37 -2.83 -4.19
N ASN A 78 12.36 -3.64 -4.56
CA ASN A 78 13.13 -4.37 -3.58
C ASN A 78 13.78 -3.39 -2.59
N PHE A 79 14.35 -2.28 -3.08
CA PHE A 79 14.88 -1.23 -2.22
C PHE A 79 13.83 -0.68 -1.25
N ASN A 80 12.64 -0.33 -1.75
CA ASN A 80 11.58 0.25 -0.93
C ASN A 80 11.04 -0.74 0.12
N GLU A 81 10.86 -2.01 -0.26
CA GLU A 81 10.43 -3.07 0.66
C GLU A 81 11.47 -3.34 1.74
N GLN A 82 12.74 -3.50 1.35
CA GLN A 82 13.83 -3.74 2.29
C GLN A 82 14.06 -2.54 3.21
N ALA A 83 13.98 -1.31 2.70
CA ALA A 83 14.05 -0.10 3.54
C ALA A 83 12.90 -0.02 4.54
N CYS A 84 11.68 -0.41 4.14
CA CYS A 84 10.53 -0.47 5.04
C CYS A 84 10.73 -1.53 6.13
N ILE A 85 11.16 -2.75 5.78
CA ILE A 85 11.47 -3.82 6.74
C ILE A 85 12.55 -3.37 7.72
N LEU A 86 13.62 -2.73 7.24
CA LEU A 86 14.68 -2.18 8.09
C LEU A 86 14.16 -1.09 9.03
N GLY A 87 13.34 -0.16 8.52
CA GLY A 87 12.74 0.91 9.32
C GLY A 87 11.82 0.37 10.41
N LEU A 88 10.96 -0.60 10.09
CA LEU A 88 10.10 -1.28 11.05
C LEU A 88 10.92 -2.10 12.04
N GLY A 89 11.98 -2.79 11.61
CA GLY A 89 12.88 -3.53 12.49
C GLY A 89 13.64 -2.62 13.46
N ALA A 90 14.11 -1.46 13.00
CA ALA A 90 14.72 -0.44 13.85
C ALA A 90 13.72 0.12 14.86
N PHE A 91 12.48 0.37 14.42
CA PHE A 91 11.40 0.81 15.30
C PHE A 91 11.05 -0.23 16.37
N TYR A 92 10.94 -1.52 16.01
CA TYR A 92 10.77 -2.62 16.97
C TYR A 92 11.91 -2.68 17.98
N THR A 93 13.16 -2.61 17.51
CA THR A 93 14.35 -2.64 18.36
C THR A 93 14.39 -1.46 19.32
N ALA A 94 13.97 -0.27 18.88
CA ALA A 94 13.83 0.88 19.76
C ALA A 94 12.76 0.61 20.85
N MET A 95 11.58 0.11 20.48
CA MET A 95 10.52 -0.20 21.44
C MET A 95 10.93 -1.24 22.49
N THR A 96 11.62 -2.32 22.09
CA THR A 96 12.11 -3.34 23.02
C THR A 96 13.21 -2.79 23.93
N ARG A 97 14.06 -1.89 23.43
CA ARG A 97 15.06 -1.18 24.26
C ARG A 97 14.42 -0.32 25.35
N PHE A 98 13.24 0.25 25.10
CA PHE A 98 12.46 0.98 26.12
C PHE A 98 11.65 0.07 27.05
N GLY A 99 11.77 -1.25 26.94
CA GLY A 99 11.12 -2.22 27.83
C GLY A 99 9.64 -2.44 27.55
N LEU A 100 9.16 -2.13 26.34
CA LEU A 100 7.77 -2.44 25.98
C LEU A 100 7.53 -3.95 25.98
N SER A 101 6.39 -4.35 26.54
CA SER A 101 5.89 -5.72 26.44
C SER A 101 5.55 -6.08 24.99
N ALA A 102 5.54 -7.38 24.68
CA ALA A 102 5.12 -7.88 23.37
C ALA A 102 3.70 -7.37 23.01
N PHE A 103 2.79 -7.32 23.98
CA PHE A 103 1.44 -6.78 23.78
C PHE A 103 1.45 -5.30 23.39
N GLY A 104 2.32 -4.50 24.02
CA GLY A 104 2.51 -3.09 23.69
C GLY A 104 3.06 -2.91 22.27
N ALA A 105 4.09 -3.69 21.90
CA ALA A 105 4.69 -3.64 20.57
C ALA A 105 3.68 -4.01 19.46
N ILE A 106 2.91 -5.10 19.64
CA ILE A 106 1.88 -5.55 18.68
C ILE A 106 0.82 -4.46 18.48
N THR A 107 0.36 -3.84 19.57
CA THR A 107 -0.64 -2.76 19.52
C THR A 107 -0.13 -1.55 18.74
N ILE A 108 1.10 -1.10 19.04
CA ILE A 108 1.69 0.06 18.37
C ILE A 108 1.92 -0.23 16.89
N PHE A 109 2.43 -1.40 16.53
CA PHE A 109 2.58 -1.79 15.12
C PHE A 109 1.25 -1.78 14.36
N GLY A 110 0.22 -2.40 14.94
CA GLY A 110 -1.11 -2.42 14.33
C GLY A 110 -1.67 -1.02 14.12
N LEU A 111 -1.52 -0.13 15.12
CA LEU A 111 -1.95 1.27 15.03
C LEU A 111 -1.14 2.08 14.02
N VAL A 112 0.18 1.89 13.95
CA VAL A 112 1.03 2.56 12.95
C VAL A 112 0.60 2.13 11.55
N VAL A 113 0.45 0.83 11.28
CA VAL A 113 0.02 0.33 9.96
C VAL A 113 -1.37 0.86 9.59
N ALA A 114 -2.35 0.73 10.49
CA ALA A 114 -3.71 1.20 10.24
C ALA A 114 -3.77 2.73 10.08
N GLY A 115 -3.02 3.47 10.91
CA GLY A 115 -2.91 4.92 10.88
C GLY A 115 -2.25 5.44 9.61
N THR A 116 -1.13 4.84 9.19
CA THR A 116 -0.46 5.21 7.93
C THR A 116 -1.35 4.93 6.73
N MET A 117 -2.03 3.77 6.68
CA MET A 117 -2.96 3.46 5.60
C MET A 117 -4.17 4.39 5.59
N TRP A 118 -4.71 4.75 6.75
CA TRP A 118 -5.78 5.73 6.87
C TRP A 118 -5.34 7.14 6.43
N TRP A 119 -4.13 7.56 6.82
CA TRP A 119 -3.54 8.83 6.38
C TRP A 119 -3.39 8.85 4.86
N ILE A 120 -2.83 7.79 4.27
CA ILE A 120 -2.69 7.66 2.81
C ILE A 120 -4.06 7.71 2.15
N ARG A 121 -5.08 7.02 2.70
CA ARG A 121 -6.46 7.09 2.20
C ARG A 121 -6.97 8.52 2.17
N ARG A 122 -6.76 9.26 3.25
CA ARG A 122 -7.25 10.64 3.40
C ARG A 122 -6.50 11.60 2.49
N TRP A 123 -5.18 11.43 2.35
CA TRP A 123 -4.38 12.18 1.40
C TRP A 123 -4.82 11.90 -0.03
N HIS A 124 -5.01 10.63 -0.40
CA HIS A 124 -5.50 10.24 -1.71
C HIS A 124 -6.89 10.82 -2.03
N GLN A 125 -7.81 10.81 -1.06
CA GLN A 125 -9.14 11.42 -1.21
C GLN A 125 -9.06 12.94 -1.41
N ARG A 126 -8.13 13.63 -0.74
CA ARG A 126 -7.90 15.08 -0.93
C ARG A 126 -7.27 15.37 -2.28
N ASN A 127 -6.26 14.61 -2.67
CA ASN A 127 -5.57 14.75 -3.95
C ASN A 127 -6.52 14.51 -5.15
N LEU A 128 -7.51 13.62 -4.97
CA LEU A 128 -8.56 13.35 -5.94
C LEU A 128 -9.55 14.50 -6.14
N VAL A 129 -9.73 15.35 -5.13
CA VAL A 129 -10.63 16.51 -5.17
C VAL A 129 -9.88 17.76 -5.63
N GLU A 130 -8.60 17.88 -5.27
CA GLU A 130 -7.80 19.09 -5.50
C GLU A 130 -7.13 19.13 -6.90
N HIS A 131 -6.91 17.98 -7.54
CA HIS A 131 -6.34 17.89 -8.91
C HIS A 131 -7.36 17.45 -9.98
N GLN A 132 -8.67 17.63 -9.75
CA GLN A 132 -9.67 17.33 -10.80
C GLN A 132 -9.48 18.23 -12.03
N ASP A 133 -9.19 19.50 -11.79
CA ASP A 133 -9.08 20.52 -12.85
C ASP A 133 -7.86 20.29 -13.77
N GLU A 134 -6.73 19.81 -13.24
CA GLU A 134 -5.52 19.48 -14.01
C GLU A 134 -5.72 18.25 -14.92
N VAL A 135 -6.47 17.26 -14.43
CA VAL A 135 -6.86 16.07 -15.20
C VAL A 135 -7.83 16.45 -16.31
N GLU A 136 -8.75 17.39 -16.04
CA GLU A 136 -9.72 17.89 -17.01
C GLU A 136 -9.04 18.75 -18.09
N GLN A 137 -8.09 19.61 -17.72
CA GLN A 137 -7.26 20.38 -18.66
C GLN A 137 -6.40 19.49 -19.57
N LEU A 138 -5.77 18.43 -19.04
CA LEU A 138 -4.98 17.49 -19.82
C LEU A 138 -5.85 16.62 -20.75
N LEU A 139 -7.08 16.32 -20.33
CA LEU A 139 -8.08 15.65 -21.18
C LEU A 139 -8.57 16.55 -22.32
N ASP A 140 -8.75 17.85 -22.06
CA ASP A 140 -9.14 18.82 -23.08
C ASP A 140 -8.03 19.04 -24.12
N LEU A 141 -6.77 19.15 -23.68
CA LEU A 141 -5.59 19.20 -24.56
C LEU A 141 -5.47 17.94 -25.42
N ALA A 142 -5.62 16.75 -24.83
CA ALA A 142 -5.59 15.49 -25.59
C ALA A 142 -6.79 15.33 -26.55
N ARG A 143 -7.93 15.97 -26.26
CA ARG A 143 -9.12 15.96 -27.12
C ARG A 143 -8.99 16.96 -28.27
N THR A 144 -8.21 18.04 -28.11
CA THR A 144 -7.91 19.00 -29.17
C THR A 144 -6.77 18.56 -30.10
N ASP A 145 -5.79 17.81 -29.62
CA ASP A 145 -4.67 17.27 -30.44
C ASP A 145 -5.08 16.15 -31.43
N HIS A 146 -6.32 15.68 -31.40
CA HIS A 146 -6.85 14.66 -32.31
C HIS A 146 -7.60 15.22 -33.53
N LEU A 147 -7.54 16.53 -33.81
CA LEU A 147 -7.91 17.04 -35.14
C LEU A 147 -6.67 16.99 -36.04
N PRO A 148 -6.63 16.11 -37.07
CA PRO A 148 -5.65 16.27 -38.14
C PRO A 148 -5.94 17.62 -38.80
N VAL A 149 -5.03 18.57 -38.62
CA VAL A 149 -4.90 19.69 -39.56
C VAL A 149 -4.24 19.10 -40.80
N ASP A 150 -5.02 18.35 -41.56
CA ASP A 150 -4.79 18.16 -42.98
C ASP A 150 -5.09 19.50 -43.65
N ARG A 151 -4.05 20.33 -43.82
CA ARG A 151 -3.89 21.28 -44.92
C ARG A 151 -2.43 21.47 -45.27
#